data_AF-A0A946GS03-F1
#
_entry.id   AF-A0A946GS03-F1
#
_cell.length_a   1.000
_cell.length_b   1.000
_cell.length_c   1.000
_cell.angle_alpha   90.00
_cell.angle_beta   90.00
_cell.angle_gamma   90.00
#
_symmetry.space_group_name_H-M   'P 1'
#
loop_
_entity.id
_entity.type
_entity.pdbx_description
1 polymer ?
#
loop_
_entity_poly.entity_id
_entity_poly.type
_entity_poly.pdbx_seq_one_letter_code
_entity_poly.pdbx_strand_id
1 'polypeptide(L)'
;MNTLTQTQSDGSTADYYELPFDACELQDLISYKDMNAQLGEIFRAAYRYGQAGHSDKLRDAKKIKYYIEAEIERLETYAVETKKVLPEASHTWVIPTPLFD
;
A
#
# COMPACT_ATOMS: atom_id res chain seq x y z
N MET A 1 -11.36 -3.96 26.00
CA MET A 1 -11.12 -5.00 24.99
C MET A 1 -11.35 -4.36 23.63
N ASN A 2 -10.31 -4.21 22.79
CA ASN A 2 -10.45 -3.64 21.44
C ASN A 2 -10.18 -4.75 20.42
N THR A 3 -11.24 -5.35 19.88
CA THR A 3 -11.18 -6.31 18.79
C THR A 3 -11.19 -5.57 17.45
N LEU A 4 -10.05 -5.57 16.76
CA LEU A 4 -9.91 -5.13 15.37
C LEU A 4 -10.51 -6.20 14.45
N THR A 5 -11.81 -6.09 14.14
CA THR A 5 -12.47 -6.96 13.17
C THR A 5 -12.15 -6.46 11.76
N GLN A 6 -11.31 -7.19 11.02
CA GLN A 6 -11.19 -7.01 9.57
C GLN A 6 -12.52 -7.38 8.92
N THR A 7 -13.29 -6.38 8.51
CA THR A 7 -14.49 -6.56 7.71
C THR A 7 -14.08 -7.01 6.30
N GLN A 8 -14.27 -8.29 6.02
CA GLN A 8 -14.06 -8.89 4.71
C GLN A 8 -15.26 -8.52 3.82
N SER A 9 -15.02 -7.86 2.67
CA SER A 9 -16.09 -7.30 1.83
C SER A 9 -16.96 -8.38 1.17
N ASP A 10 -18.26 -8.14 1.08
CA ASP A 10 -19.31 -9.05 0.62
C ASP A 10 -19.50 -9.11 -0.92
N GLY A 11 -18.62 -8.48 -1.70
CA GLY A 11 -18.58 -8.61 -3.15
C GLY A 11 -19.63 -7.79 -3.91
N SER A 12 -20.55 -7.10 -3.23
CA SER A 12 -21.26 -5.94 -3.79
C SER A 12 -20.32 -4.74 -3.83
N THR A 13 -20.43 -3.89 -4.85
CA THR A 13 -19.51 -2.77 -5.18
C THR A 13 -18.82 -2.22 -3.96
N ALA A 14 -17.58 -2.66 -3.76
CA ALA A 14 -16.90 -2.30 -2.54
C ALA A 14 -16.56 -0.81 -2.57
N ASP A 15 -16.68 -0.16 -1.41
CA ASP A 15 -16.43 1.27 -1.18
C ASP A 15 -15.12 1.79 -1.82
N TYR A 16 -14.16 0.90 -2.12
CA TYR A 16 -12.91 1.23 -2.78
C TYR A 16 -12.99 1.57 -4.28
N TYR A 17 -14.15 1.39 -4.94
CA TYR A 17 -14.38 1.86 -6.32
C TYR A 17 -15.06 3.24 -6.40
N GLU A 18 -15.56 3.76 -5.27
CA GLU A 18 -16.20 5.07 -5.25
C GLU A 18 -15.16 6.19 -5.27
N LEU A 19 -15.48 7.27 -6.00
CA LEU A 19 -14.67 8.48 -6.00
C LEU A 19 -15.03 9.34 -4.78
N PRO A 20 -14.07 10.09 -4.21
CA PRO A 20 -14.37 11.09 -3.19
C PRO A 20 -15.36 12.12 -3.73
N PHE A 21 -16.26 12.59 -2.86
CA PHE A 21 -17.35 13.50 -3.24
C PHE A 21 -16.89 14.75 -4.01
N ASP A 22 -15.73 15.31 -3.69
CA ASP A 22 -15.18 16.53 -4.30
C ASP A 22 -13.98 16.29 -5.23
N ALA A 23 -13.68 15.04 -5.61
CA ALA A 23 -12.54 14.77 -6.48
C ALA A 23 -12.82 15.22 -7.92
N CYS A 24 -12.03 16.19 -8.40
CA CYS A 24 -12.15 16.75 -9.74
C CYS A 24 -10.93 16.43 -10.61
N GLU A 25 -9.79 16.15 -9.99
CA GLU A 25 -8.51 15.92 -10.65
C GLU A 25 -7.85 14.62 -10.18
N LEU A 26 -6.92 14.09 -10.99
CA LEU A 26 -6.13 12.91 -10.58
C LEU A 26 -5.34 13.16 -9.29
N GLN A 27 -4.95 14.41 -9.04
CA GLN A 27 -4.22 14.77 -7.82
C GLN A 27 -5.07 14.53 -6.57
N ASP A 28 -6.39 14.73 -6.64
CA ASP A 28 -7.30 14.48 -5.53
C ASP A 28 -7.32 13.00 -5.18
N LEU A 29 -7.36 12.13 -6.20
CA LEU A 29 -7.34 10.68 -6.03
C LEU A 29 -6.00 10.16 -5.50
N ILE A 30 -4.89 10.72 -5.99
CA ILE A 30 -3.54 10.40 -5.50
C ILE A 30 -3.42 10.75 -4.01
N SER A 31 -3.94 11.91 -3.62
CA SER A 31 -3.88 12.40 -2.24
C SER A 31 -4.84 11.63 -1.33
N TYR A 32 -6.07 11.37 -1.78
CA TYR A 32 -7.07 10.61 -1.03
C TYR A 32 -6.62 9.19 -0.71
N LYS A 33 -5.88 8.56 -1.62
CA LYS A 33 -5.33 7.21 -1.44
C LYS A 33 -3.95 7.19 -0.80
N ASP A 34 -3.42 8.34 -0.36
CA ASP A 34 -2.08 8.51 0.20
C ASP A 34 -0.99 7.82 -0.64
N MET A 35 -1.06 8.01 -1.96
CA MET A 35 -0.13 7.38 -2.88
C MET A 35 1.25 8.01 -2.76
N ASN A 36 2.27 7.17 -2.69
CA ASN A 36 3.66 7.64 -2.78
C ASN A 36 3.99 8.19 -4.18
N ALA A 37 5.15 8.83 -4.31
CA ALA A 37 5.57 9.46 -5.55
C ALA A 37 5.58 8.50 -6.77
N GLN A 38 6.00 7.24 -6.58
CA GLN A 38 6.05 6.25 -7.67
C GLN A 38 4.64 5.86 -8.13
N LEU A 39 3.75 5.57 -7.18
CA LEU A 39 2.36 5.22 -7.46
C LEU A 39 1.60 6.39 -8.11
N GLY A 40 1.84 7.63 -7.67
CA GLY A 40 1.26 8.81 -8.29
C GLY A 40 1.67 8.99 -9.76
N GLU A 41 2.95 8.76 -10.09
CA GLU A 41 3.40 8.83 -11.49
C GLU A 41 2.88 7.68 -12.35
N ILE A 42 2.79 6.47 -11.79
CA ILE A 42 2.15 5.32 -12.45
C ILE A 42 0.70 5.66 -12.77
N PHE A 43 -0.05 6.20 -11.80
CA PHE A 43 -1.46 6.53 -11.97
C PHE A 43 -1.67 7.57 -13.08
N ARG A 44 -0.87 8.65 -13.08
CA ARG A 44 -0.93 9.67 -14.15
C ARG A 44 -0.55 9.10 -15.52
N ALA A 45 0.46 8.23 -15.58
CA ALA A 45 0.89 7.60 -16.84
C ALA A 45 -0.15 6.62 -17.39
N ALA A 46 -0.79 5.85 -16.52
CA ALA A 46 -1.87 4.93 -16.89
C ALA A 46 -3.14 5.68 -17.32
N TYR A 47 -3.48 6.79 -16.67
CA TYR A 47 -4.65 7.58 -17.04
C TYR A 47 -4.54 8.19 -18.44
N ARG A 48 -3.38 8.79 -18.77
CA ARG A 48 -3.15 9.44 -20.08
C ARG A 48 -2.67 8.48 -21.18
N TYR A 49 -2.76 7.17 -20.97
CA TYR A 49 -2.05 6.16 -21.75
C TYR A 49 -2.29 6.29 -23.27
N GLY A 50 -1.26 6.70 -24.01
CA GLY A 50 -1.33 6.93 -25.46
C GLY A 50 -2.14 8.15 -25.90
N GLN A 51 -2.48 9.07 -24.99
CA GLN A 51 -3.18 10.32 -25.29
C GLN A 51 -2.23 11.51 -25.52
N ALA A 52 -0.99 11.42 -25.05
CA ALA A 52 -0.01 12.49 -25.26
C ALA A 52 0.51 12.44 -26.71
N GLY A 53 0.32 13.52 -27.48
CA GLY A 53 0.67 13.59 -28.90
C GLY A 53 2.17 13.40 -29.24
N HIS A 54 3.03 13.34 -28.23
CA HIS A 54 4.47 13.03 -28.35
C HIS A 54 4.88 11.77 -27.58
N SER A 55 3.92 10.99 -27.06
CA SER A 55 4.17 9.78 -26.28
C SER A 55 3.42 8.61 -26.90
N ASP A 56 4.16 7.72 -27.57
CA ASP A 56 3.62 6.44 -27.98
C ASP A 56 3.22 5.64 -26.74
N LYS A 57 2.19 4.78 -26.85
CA LYS A 57 1.78 3.85 -25.78
C LYS A 57 2.96 3.07 -25.18
N LEU A 58 3.96 2.75 -26.00
CA LEU A 58 5.19 2.08 -25.57
C LEU A 58 6.01 2.93 -24.58
N ARG A 59 6.07 4.25 -24.75
CA ARG A 59 6.76 5.16 -23.84
C ARG A 59 6.05 5.20 -22.48
N ASP A 60 4.73 5.31 -22.47
CA ASP A 60 3.95 5.29 -21.23
C ASP A 60 4.11 3.94 -20.50
N ALA A 61 4.08 2.82 -21.24
CA ALA A 61 4.32 1.48 -20.68
C ALA A 61 5.72 1.36 -20.06
N LYS A 62 6.77 1.87 -20.72
CA LYS A 62 8.13 1.89 -20.18
C LYS A 62 8.24 2.77 -18.93
N LYS A 63 7.54 3.92 -18.90
CA LYS A 63 7.49 4.80 -17.72
C LYS A 63 6.82 4.11 -16.52
N ILE A 64 5.70 3.41 -16.76
CA ILE A 64 5.04 2.61 -15.72
C ILE A 64 5.97 1.51 -15.21
N LYS A 65 6.63 0.76 -16.12
CA LYS A 65 7.59 -0.28 -15.76
C LYS A 65 8.71 0.25 -14.84
N TYR A 66 9.31 1.38 -15.20
CA TYR A 66 10.38 2.00 -14.41
C TYR A 66 9.94 2.29 -12.96
N TYR A 67 8.76 2.90 -12.78
CA TYR A 67 8.30 3.28 -11.45
C TYR A 67 7.81 2.10 -10.60
N ILE A 68 7.24 1.06 -11.22
CA ILE A 68 6.84 -0.12 -10.46
C ILE A 68 8.06 -0.93 -10.02
N GLU A 69 9.12 -1.00 -10.84
CA GLU A 69 10.39 -1.61 -10.43
C GLU A 69 10.98 -0.88 -9.21
N ALA A 70 10.99 0.46 -9.22
CA ALA A 70 11.44 1.26 -8.08
C ALA A 70 10.57 1.07 -6.82
N GLU A 71 9.25 0.90 -6.98
CA GLU A 71 8.36 0.62 -5.85
C GLU A 71 8.58 -0.79 -5.28
N ILE A 72 8.80 -1.79 -6.13
CA ILE A 72 9.16 -3.14 -5.71
C ILE A 72 10.46 -3.11 -4.90
N GLU A 73 11.51 -2.44 -5.39
CA GLU A 73 12.79 -2.32 -4.69
C GLU A 73 12.63 -1.64 -3.32
N ARG A 74 11.81 -0.57 -3.23
CA ARG A 74 11.47 0.09 -1.96
C ARG A 74 10.80 -0.90 -1.01
N LEU A 75 9.78 -1.61 -1.47
CA LEU A 75 9.06 -2.58 -0.67
C LEU A 75 9.98 -3.72 -0.23
N GLU A 76 10.85 -4.23 -1.08
CA GLU A 76 11.80 -5.28 -0.70
C GLU A 76 12.84 -4.80 0.33
N THR A 77 13.36 -3.58 0.17
CA THR A 77 14.34 -3.00 1.09
C THR A 77 13.74 -2.76 2.47
N TYR A 78 12.57 -2.13 2.54
CA TYR A 78 11.96 -1.71 3.81
C TYR A 78 10.99 -2.74 4.40
N ALA A 79 10.48 -3.71 3.64
CA ALA A 79 9.71 -4.82 4.22
C ALA A 79 10.58 -5.79 5.03
N VAL A 80 11.88 -5.89 4.72
CA VAL A 80 12.83 -6.73 5.46
C VAL A 80 13.06 -6.21 6.88
N GLU A 81 13.00 -4.90 7.12
CA GLU A 81 13.18 -4.31 8.44
C GLU A 81 12.07 -4.68 9.42
N THR A 82 10.83 -4.84 8.95
CA THR A 82 9.70 -5.22 9.81
C THR A 82 9.77 -6.66 10.32
N LYS A 83 10.43 -7.57 9.59
CA LYS A 83 10.56 -8.99 9.98
C LYS A 83 11.73 -9.27 10.91
N LYS A 84 12.73 -8.37 10.99
CA LYS A 84 13.95 -8.59 11.78
C LYS A 84 13.84 -8.11 13.23
N VAL A 85 12.78 -7.36 13.57
CA VAL A 85 12.61 -6.65 14.86
C VAL A 85 11.74 -7.41 15.88
N LEU A 86 11.22 -8.59 15.54
CA LEU A 86 10.61 -9.47 16.54
C LEU A 86 11.63 -10.55 16.93
N PRO A 87 12.48 -10.35 17.97
CA PRO A 87 13.12 -11.49 18.59
C PRO A 87 12.00 -12.38 19.13
N GLU A 88 11.98 -13.62 18.68
CA GLU A 88 11.19 -14.71 19.25
C GLU A 88 11.12 -14.56 20.77
N ALA A 89 9.92 -14.24 21.27
CA ALA A 89 9.62 -14.17 22.69
C ALA A 89 9.78 -15.57 23.31
N SER A 90 11.02 -15.95 23.61
CA SER A 90 11.37 -17.05 24.48
C SER A 90 11.36 -16.54 25.92
N HIS A 91 10.16 -16.44 26.50
CA HIS A 91 9.99 -16.37 27.94
C HIS A 91 8.85 -17.30 28.33
N THR A 92 9.20 -18.54 28.64
CA THR A 92 8.40 -19.37 29.53
C THR A 92 8.31 -18.62 30.85
N TRP A 93 7.15 -18.02 31.12
CA TRP A 93 6.84 -17.50 32.45
C TRP A 93 6.68 -18.70 33.39
N VAL A 94 7.76 -19.09 34.06
CA VAL A 94 7.66 -19.92 35.27
C VAL A 94 7.14 -18.98 36.35
N ILE A 95 5.84 -19.07 36.61
CA ILE A 95 5.23 -18.37 37.74
C ILE A 95 5.80 -19.04 39.01
N PRO A 96 6.57 -18.36 39.87
CA PRO A 96 6.89 -18.93 41.16
C PRO A 96 5.58 -19.02 41.96
N THR A 97 5.18 -20.24 42.29
CA THR A 97 4.12 -20.49 43.27
C THR A 97 4.44 -19.71 44.55
N PRO A 98 3.53 -18.87 45.06
CA PRO A 98 3.76 -18.22 46.33
C PRO A 98 3.76 -19.29 47.43
N LEU A 99 4.91 -19.46 48.09
CA LEU A 99 4.99 -20.10 49.40
C LEU A 99 4.22 -19.18 50.37
N PHE A 100 2.98 -19.53 50.67
CA PHE A 100 2.32 -19.03 51.87
C PHE A 100 2.62 -20.03 52.98
N ASP A 101 3.38 -19.59 53.98
CA ASP A 101 3.47 -20.22 55.31
C ASP A 101 2.20 -19.91 56.13
#